data_AF-A0AAN6ZDJ5-F1
#
_entry.id   AF-A0AAN6ZDJ5-F1
#
_cell.length_a   1.000
_cell.length_b   1.000
_cell.length_c   1.000
_cell.angle_alpha   90.00
_cell.angle_beta   90.00
_cell.angle_gamma   90.00
#
_symmetry.space_group_name_H-M   'P 1'
#
loop_
_entity.id
_entity.type
_entity.pdbx_description
1 polymer ?
#
loop_
_entity_poly.entity_id
_entity_poly.type
_entity_poly.pdbx_seq_one_letter_code
_entity_poly.pdbx_strand_id
1 'polypeptide(L)'
;MWNLLIDPETGHLKIFDFNLGAKLGHEENRNDVKLAIFTVYEIITCDLSFREEEYYPDETAASTVLHMEDWEPHPDVRLEEGVAVSEYRRVLENWVNSRRQGVDMESQDSKQAPEAIDWPPIPECDME
;
A
#
# COMPACT_ATOMS: atom_id res chain seq x y z
N MET A 1 6.59 -9.57 -2.53
CA MET A 1 5.42 -10.46 -2.72
C MET A 1 4.18 -9.59 -2.66
N TRP A 2 3.30 -9.70 -3.65
CA TRP A 2 2.10 -8.87 -3.75
C TRP A 2 0.93 -9.54 -3.04
N ASN A 3 0.40 -8.89 -2.01
CA ASN A 3 -0.78 -9.37 -1.29
C ASN A 3 -2.08 -8.96 -1.99
N LEU A 4 -2.08 -9.05 -3.33
CA LEU A 4 -3.14 -8.61 -4.23
C LEU A 4 -3.62 -9.77 -5.10
N LEU A 5 -4.94 -9.85 -5.29
CA LEU A 5 -5.59 -10.79 -6.19
C LEU A 5 -6.57 -10.04 -7.08
N ILE A 6 -6.78 -10.54 -8.30
CA ILE A 6 -7.88 -10.11 -9.16
C ILE A 6 -8.95 -11.18 -9.11
N ASP A 7 -10.16 -10.79 -8.74
CA ASP A 7 -11.33 -11.65 -8.87
C ASP A 7 -11.63 -11.90 -10.36
N PRO A 8 -11.64 -13.16 -10.84
CA PRO A 8 -11.78 -13.44 -12.27
C PRO A 8 -13.20 -13.19 -12.80
N GLU A 9 -14.21 -13.15 -11.94
CA GLU A 9 -15.61 -12.94 -12.34
C GLU A 9 -15.95 -11.46 -12.40
N THR A 10 -15.45 -10.67 -11.46
CA THR A 10 -15.79 -9.25 -11.32
C THR A 10 -14.68 -8.31 -11.80
N GLY A 11 -13.45 -8.81 -11.94
CA GLY A 11 -12.26 -7.99 -12.19
C GLY A 11 -11.83 -7.14 -10.99
N HIS A 12 -12.44 -7.33 -9.82
CA HIS A 12 -12.12 -6.53 -8.64
C HIS A 12 -10.76 -6.89 -8.03
N LEU A 13 -10.01 -5.87 -7.65
CA LEU A 13 -8.80 -6.02 -6.82
C LEU A 13 -9.18 -6.40 -5.39
N LYS A 14 -8.55 -7.44 -4.86
CA LYS A 14 -8.71 -7.93 -3.49
C LYS A 14 -7.36 -7.95 -2.78
N ILE A 15 -7.36 -7.61 -1.50
CA ILE A 15 -6.19 -7.72 -0.61
C ILE A 15 -6.35 -8.99 0.23
N PHE A 16 -5.26 -9.74 0.42
CA PHE A 16 -5.24 -10.96 1.24
C PHE A 16 -3.98 -11.00 2.14
N ASP A 17 -3.83 -12.06 2.94
CA ASP A 17 -2.67 -12.27 3.84
C ASP A 17 -2.48 -11.12 4.86
N PHE A 18 -3.42 -11.05 5.80
CA PHE A 18 -3.44 -10.06 6.89
C PHE A 18 -2.60 -10.47 8.11
N ASN A 19 -1.76 -11.52 8.00
CA ASN A 19 -0.96 -12.03 9.12
C ASN A 19 0.04 -11.01 9.68
N LEU A 20 0.41 -10.01 8.87
CA LEU A 20 1.26 -8.90 9.28
C LEU A 20 0.51 -7.56 9.37
N GLY A 21 -0.83 -7.58 9.42
CA GLY A 21 -1.64 -6.40 9.67
C GLY A 21 -1.43 -5.86 11.08
N ALA A 22 -1.53 -4.54 11.26
CA ALA A 22 -1.39 -3.89 12.55
C ALA A 22 -2.67 -3.13 12.92
N LYS A 23 -2.91 -2.92 14.22
CA LYS A 23 -3.94 -1.97 14.65
C LYS A 23 -3.55 -0.57 14.20
N LEU A 24 -4.54 0.21 13.79
CA LEU A 24 -4.34 1.62 13.51
C LEU A 24 -3.76 2.31 14.76
N GLY A 25 -2.67 3.06 14.57
CA GLY A 25 -1.96 3.80 15.64
C GLY A 25 -0.93 3.00 16.45
N HIS A 26 -0.61 1.76 16.07
CA HIS A 26 0.34 0.93 16.83
C HIS A 26 1.74 0.77 16.20
N GLU A 27 1.90 0.97 14.89
CA GLU A 27 3.20 0.82 14.20
C GLU A 27 3.49 2.01 13.28
N GLU A 28 4.21 3.01 13.78
CA GLU A 28 4.53 4.24 13.02
C GLU A 28 5.41 3.97 11.78
N ASN A 29 6.32 2.99 11.86
CA ASN A 29 7.24 2.68 10.76
C ASN A 29 6.58 1.93 9.59
N ARG A 30 5.40 1.32 9.79
CA ARG A 30 4.67 0.56 8.76
C ARG A 30 3.39 1.31 8.40
N ASN A 31 3.54 2.19 7.42
CA ASN A 31 2.48 3.07 6.97
C ASN A 31 1.92 2.60 5.62
N ASP A 32 0.59 2.62 5.49
CA ASP A 32 -0.13 2.31 4.25
C ASP A 32 0.30 3.23 3.10
N VAL A 33 0.66 4.48 3.39
CA VAL A 33 1.15 5.45 2.43
C VAL A 33 2.37 4.95 1.68
N LYS A 34 3.41 4.50 2.40
CA LYS A 34 4.64 4.02 1.77
C LYS A 34 4.35 2.80 0.90
N LEU A 35 3.63 1.84 1.45
CA LEU A 35 3.30 0.60 0.73
C LEU A 35 2.47 0.87 -0.52
N ALA A 36 1.53 1.82 -0.50
CA ALA A 36 0.75 2.21 -1.67
C ALA A 36 1.62 2.82 -2.77
N ILE A 37 2.58 3.68 -2.43
CA ILE A 37 3.50 4.30 -3.40
C ILE A 37 4.29 3.23 -4.16
N PHE A 38 4.94 2.33 -3.43
CA PHE A 38 5.67 1.23 -4.04
C PHE A 38 4.74 0.32 -4.83
N THR A 39 3.57 -0.01 -4.28
CA THR A 39 2.60 -0.87 -4.98
C THR A 39 2.24 -0.36 -6.36
N VAL A 40 1.90 0.93 -6.49
CA VAL A 40 1.52 1.50 -7.78
C VAL A 40 2.72 1.62 -8.71
N TYR A 41 3.89 2.03 -8.19
CA TYR A 41 5.14 2.08 -8.98
C TYR A 41 5.44 0.72 -9.60
N GLU A 42 5.51 -0.33 -8.79
CA GLU A 42 5.92 -1.65 -9.23
C GLU A 42 4.86 -2.32 -10.14
N ILE A 43 3.56 -2.01 -9.99
CA ILE A 43 2.53 -2.45 -10.95
C ILE A 43 2.78 -1.85 -12.32
N ILE A 44 3.21 -0.58 -12.39
CA ILE A 44 3.41 0.14 -13.65
C ILE A 44 4.75 -0.26 -14.29
N THR A 45 5.83 -0.29 -13.51
CA THR A 45 7.20 -0.45 -14.01
C THR A 45 7.69 -1.90 -13.98
N CYS A 46 7.04 -2.78 -13.21
CA CYS A 46 7.55 -4.12 -12.84
C CYS A 46 8.94 -4.11 -12.20
N ASP A 47 9.44 -2.93 -11.77
CA ASP A 47 10.74 -2.79 -11.11
C ASP A 47 10.59 -3.00 -9.60
N LEU A 48 11.22 -4.07 -9.08
CA LEU A 48 11.17 -4.46 -7.66
C LEU A 48 12.45 -4.10 -6.90
N SER A 49 13.39 -3.39 -7.51
CA SER A 49 14.74 -3.12 -6.97
C SER A 49 14.70 -2.46 -5.58
N PHE A 50 13.74 -1.57 -5.34
CA PHE A 50 13.57 -0.91 -4.05
C PHE A 50 13.17 -1.84 -2.90
N ARG A 51 12.68 -3.05 -3.18
CA ARG A 51 12.36 -4.07 -2.15
C ARG A 51 13.52 -4.98 -1.82
N GLU A 52 14.51 -5.07 -2.70
CA GLU A 52 15.65 -5.97 -2.51
C GLU A 52 16.62 -5.44 -1.44
N GLU A 53 16.65 -4.12 -1.24
CA GLU A 53 17.53 -3.46 -0.28
C GLU A 53 16.96 -3.51 1.16
N GLU A 54 15.65 -3.31 1.34
CA GLU A 54 14.98 -3.41 2.65
C GLU A 54 13.55 -3.98 2.55
N TYR A 55 13.21 -4.91 3.46
CA TYR A 55 11.88 -5.55 3.51
C TYR A 55 10.75 -4.55 3.82
N TYR A 56 11.09 -3.42 4.46
CA TYR A 56 10.20 -2.30 4.70
C TYR A 56 10.85 -1.03 4.19
N PRO A 57 10.29 -0.39 3.16
CA PRO A 57 10.89 0.83 2.64
C PRO A 57 10.81 1.95 3.67
N ASP A 58 11.90 2.71 3.79
CA ASP A 58 11.94 3.92 4.59
C ASP A 58 11.19 5.09 3.90
N GLU A 59 11.04 6.21 4.62
CA GLU A 59 10.36 7.41 4.09
C GLU A 59 11.15 8.09 2.96
N THR A 60 12.47 7.92 2.92
CA THR A 60 13.35 8.52 1.90
C THR A 60 13.17 7.80 0.57
N ALA A 61 13.14 6.47 0.57
CA ALA A 61 12.85 5.64 -0.59
C ALA A 61 11.44 5.92 -1.14
N ALA A 62 10.42 5.99 -0.27
CA ALA A 62 9.06 6.31 -0.68
C ALA A 62 8.95 7.70 -1.34
N SER A 63 9.61 8.70 -0.75
CA SER A 63 9.64 10.05 -1.31
C SER A 63 10.39 10.09 -2.65
N THR A 64 11.44 9.28 -2.81
CA THR A 64 12.21 9.20 -4.06
C THR A 64 11.35 8.63 -5.19
N VAL A 65 10.66 7.52 -4.95
CA VAL A 65 9.78 6.90 -5.93
C VAL A 65 8.64 7.83 -6.33
N LEU A 66 8.00 8.49 -5.36
CA LEU A 66 6.87 9.39 -5.62
C LEU A 66 7.24 10.56 -6.54
N HIS A 67 8.42 11.16 -6.34
CA HIS A 67 8.86 12.36 -7.08
C HIS A 67 9.73 12.05 -8.30
N MET A 68 9.99 10.77 -8.62
CA MET A 68 10.74 10.37 -9.81
C MET A 68 10.01 10.79 -11.08
N GLU A 69 10.63 11.57 -11.96
CA GLU A 69 9.95 12.14 -13.14
C GLU A 69 9.51 11.08 -14.17
N ASP A 70 10.27 10.00 -14.35
CA ASP A 70 10.06 9.04 -15.42
C ASP A 70 9.75 7.63 -14.90
N TRP A 71 8.48 7.37 -14.62
CA TRP A 71 8.01 6.00 -14.42
C TRP A 71 7.82 5.35 -15.79
N GLU A 72 8.87 4.67 -16.26
CA GLU A 72 8.82 3.92 -17.51
C GLU A 72 7.96 2.67 -17.34
N PRO A 73 6.82 2.54 -18.05
CA PRO A 73 5.97 1.37 -17.90
C PRO A 73 6.65 0.14 -18.52
N HIS A 74 6.50 -1.01 -17.86
CA HIS A 74 7.01 -2.26 -18.40
C HIS A 74 6.30 -2.60 -19.73
N PRO A 75 6.98 -3.18 -20.74
CA PRO A 75 6.37 -3.51 -22.03
C PRO A 75 5.14 -4.42 -21.95
N ASP A 76 5.05 -5.25 -20.91
CA ASP A 76 3.92 -6.17 -20.69
C ASP A 76 2.75 -5.53 -19.92
N VAL A 77 2.94 -4.33 -19.35
CA VAL A 77 1.90 -3.61 -18.62
C VAL A 77 0.99 -2.88 -19.58
N ARG A 78 -0.31 -3.12 -19.45
CA ARG A 78 -1.36 -2.46 -20.23
C ARG A 78 -2.10 -1.48 -19.35
N LEU A 79 -1.80 -0.20 -19.55
CA LEU A 79 -2.56 0.89 -18.93
C LEU A 79 -3.84 1.16 -19.72
N GLU A 80 -4.78 1.86 -19.08
CA GLU A 80 -6.00 2.33 -19.74
C GLU A 80 -5.67 3.17 -20.98
N GLU A 81 -6.40 2.91 -22.08
CA GLU A 81 -6.18 3.58 -23.36
C GLU A 81 -6.40 5.10 -23.21
N GLY A 82 -5.41 5.87 -23.64
CA GLY A 82 -5.44 7.34 -23.55
C GLY A 82 -5.06 7.91 -22.17
N VAL A 83 -4.74 7.06 -21.18
CA VAL A 83 -4.30 7.50 -19.86
C VAL A 83 -2.79 7.36 -19.73
N ALA A 84 -2.11 8.49 -19.57
CA ALA A 84 -0.66 8.52 -19.35
C ALA A 84 -0.29 8.12 -17.91
N VAL A 85 0.93 7.61 -17.72
CA VAL A 85 1.48 7.27 -16.39
C VAL A 85 1.39 8.44 -15.40
N SER A 86 1.58 9.67 -15.89
CA SER A 86 1.48 10.90 -15.08
C SER A 86 0.11 11.06 -14.41
N GLU A 87 -0.97 10.55 -15.00
CA GLU A 87 -2.30 10.65 -14.42
C GLU A 87 -2.46 9.70 -13.22
N TYR A 88 -1.95 8.47 -13.32
CA TYR A 88 -1.89 7.54 -12.19
C TYR A 88 -1.08 8.12 -11.04
N ARG A 89 0.07 8.73 -11.35
CA ARG A 89 0.92 9.39 -10.36
C ARG A 89 0.22 10.58 -9.71
N ARG A 90 -0.48 11.41 -10.49
CA ARG A 90 -1.27 12.52 -9.97
C ARG A 90 -2.35 12.05 -9.00
N VAL A 91 -3.07 10.97 -9.31
CA VAL A 91 -4.08 10.38 -8.42
C VAL A 91 -3.44 9.86 -7.14
N LEU A 92 -2.32 9.16 -7.25
CA LEU A 92 -1.55 8.67 -6.10
C LEU A 92 -1.07 9.82 -5.21
N GLU A 93 -0.44 10.85 -5.77
CA GLU A 93 0.05 12.02 -5.02
C GLU A 93 -1.08 12.73 -4.26
N ASN A 94 -2.24 12.90 -4.91
CA ASN A 94 -3.41 13.48 -4.24
C ASN A 94 -3.87 12.61 -3.08
N TRP A 95 -3.95 11.29 -3.26
CA TRP A 95 -4.32 10.37 -2.20
C TRP A 95 -3.29 10.40 -1.05
N VAL A 96 -1.99 10.39 -1.35
CA VAL A 96 -0.91 10.49 -0.35
C VAL A 96 -1.03 11.79 0.46
N ASN A 97 -1.27 12.92 -0.21
CA ASN A 97 -1.43 14.22 0.44
C ASN A 97 -2.67 14.24 1.34
N SER A 98 -3.81 13.74 0.85
CA SER A 98 -5.02 13.62 1.67
C SER A 98 -4.82 12.69 2.87
N ARG A 99 -4.10 11.57 2.69
CA ARG A 99 -3.83 10.62 3.78
C ARG A 99 -2.94 11.24 4.85
N ARG A 100 -1.86 11.91 4.46
CA ARG A 100 -0.96 12.61 5.39
C ARG A 100 -1.68 13.72 6.16
N GLN A 101 -2.56 14.49 5.50
CA GLN A 101 -3.36 15.52 6.17
C GLN A 101 -4.47 14.95 7.07
N GLY A 102 -5.05 13.80 6.70
CA GLY A 102 -6.10 13.13 7.48
C GLY A 102 -5.59 12.35 8.69
N VAL A 103 -4.36 11.82 8.61
CA VAL A 103 -3.68 11.16 9.75
C VAL A 103 -3.47 12.14 10.91
N ASP A 104 -3.33 13.45 10.64
CA ASP A 104 -3.29 14.49 11.68
C ASP A 104 -4.67 14.79 12.33
N MET A 105 -5.78 14.34 11.74
CA MET A 105 -7.14 14.58 12.25
C MET A 105 -7.82 13.35 12.89
N GLU A 106 -7.51 12.13 12.44
CA GLU A 106 -8.20 10.89 12.87
C GLU A 106 -7.32 9.89 13.64
N SER A 107 -6.06 10.22 13.90
CA SER A 107 -5.17 9.43 14.76
C SER A 107 -5.57 9.42 16.24
N GLN A 108 -6.70 10.05 16.60
CA GLN A 108 -7.30 9.91 17.93
C GLN A 108 -8.09 8.60 18.02
N ASP A 109 -7.39 7.54 18.44
CA ASP A 109 -7.92 6.32 19.00
C ASP A 109 -8.84 5.47 18.09
N SER A 110 -8.39 4.26 17.78
CA SER A 110 -9.24 3.13 17.35
C SER A 110 -10.45 2.85 18.26
N LYS A 111 -10.53 3.52 19.42
CA LYS A 111 -11.65 3.53 20.37
C LYS A 111 -12.82 4.45 19.96
N GLN A 112 -12.66 5.28 18.93
CA GLN A 112 -13.75 6.15 18.44
C GLN A 112 -14.68 5.44 17.46
N ALA A 113 -14.30 4.27 16.93
CA ALA A 113 -15.21 3.44 16.17
C ALA A 113 -16.33 2.92 17.10
N PRO A 114 -17.61 3.15 16.79
CA PRO A 114 -18.73 2.72 17.65
C PRO A 114 -18.77 1.21 17.85
N GLU A 115 -18.19 0.43 16.93
CA GLU A 115 -17.98 -1.01 17.02
C GLU A 115 -16.53 -1.35 16.63
N ALA A 116 -15.58 -1.05 17.52
CA ALA A 116 -14.20 -1.49 17.34
C ALA A 116 -14.12 -3.03 17.43
N ILE A 117 -13.60 -3.68 16.38
CA ILE A 117 -13.38 -5.12 16.35
C ILE A 117 -12.10 -5.45 17.12
N ASP A 118 -12.19 -6.36 18.09
CA ASP A 118 -11.01 -6.92 18.76
C ASP A 118 -10.29 -7.94 17.85
N TRP A 119 -8.97 -8.06 18.01
CA TRP A 119 -8.25 -9.12 17.31
C TRP A 119 -8.77 -10.49 17.78
N PRO A 120 -8.89 -11.46 16.86
CA PRO A 120 -9.07 -12.84 17.26
C PRO A 120 -7.93 -13.28 18.20
N PRO A 121 -8.21 -14.17 19.17
CA PRO A 121 -7.16 -14.75 19.99
C PRO A 121 -6.14 -15.49 19.13
N ILE A 122 -4.88 -15.46 19.53
CA ILE A 122 -3.81 -16.23 18.87
C ILE A 122 -4.19 -17.72 19.02
N PRO A 123 -4.22 -18.50 17.93
CA PRO A 123 -4.47 -19.93 18.02
C PRO A 123 -3.47 -20.60 18.96
N GLU A 124 -3.94 -21.51 19.82
CA GLU A 124 -3.06 -22.34 20.63
C GLU A 124 -2.19 -23.18 19.69
N CYS A 125 -0.87 -23.08 19.84
CA CYS A 125 0.05 -23.92 19.10
C CYS A 125 -0.01 -25.30 19.75
N ASP A 126 -0.73 -26.24 19.13
CA ASP A 126 -0.67 -27.65 19.51
C ASP A 126 0.75 -28.14 19.25
N MET A 127 1.61 -28.07 20.27
CA MET A 127 2.91 -28.74 20.24
C MET A 127 2.67 -30.23 20.48
N GLU A 128 2.45 -30.97 19.39
CA GLU A 128 2.62 -32.44 19.37
C GLU A 128 4.09 -32.83 19.12
#